data_AF-A0A0D0CRL2-F1
#
_entry.id   AF-A0A0D0CRL2-F1
#
_cell.length_a   1.000
_cell.length_b   1.000
_cell.length_c   1.000
_cell.angle_alpha   90.00
_cell.angle_beta   90.00
_cell.angle_gamma   90.00
#
_symmetry.space_group_name_H-M   'P 1'
#
loop_
_entity.id
_entity.type
_entity.pdbx_description
1 polymer ?
#
loop_
_entity_poly.entity_id
_entity_poly.type
_entity_poly.pdbx_seq_one_letter_code
_entity_poly.pdbx_strand_id
1 'polypeptide(L)' 'ISNFRYQAIIISPEQMMKPSGDFKYLLKDQLFVLHIISIMIDEAHCLPQD' A
#
# COMPACT_ATOMS: atom_id res chain seq x y z
N ILE A 1 15.89 15.60 6.02
CA ILE A 1 14.92 15.97 4.94
C ILE A 1 15.53 16.84 3.83
N SER A 2 16.75 17.34 3.99
CA SER A 2 17.57 17.86 2.87
C SER A 2 17.58 16.92 1.66
N ASN A 3 17.60 15.61 1.92
CA ASN A 3 17.46 14.55 0.93
C ASN A 3 16.14 13.75 1.12
N PHE A 4 15.01 14.41 1.41
CA PHE A 4 13.68 13.82 1.70
C PHE A 4 13.07 13.04 0.47
N ARG A 5 13.73 11.98 -0.03
CA ARG A 5 13.22 11.09 -1.10
C ARG A 5 12.22 10.07 -0.54
N TYR A 6 10.98 10.48 -0.31
CA TYR A 6 9.86 9.57 -0.11
C TYR A 6 9.27 9.20 -1.47
N GLN A 7 8.94 7.92 -1.66
CA GLN A 7 8.25 7.45 -2.85
C GLN A 7 6.87 6.92 -2.43
N ALA A 8 5.82 7.65 -2.81
CA ALA A 8 4.45 7.19 -2.63
C ALA A 8 4.10 6.14 -3.69
N ILE A 9 3.47 5.05 -3.27
CA ILE A 9 2.86 4.06 -4.15
C ILE A 9 1.35 4.26 -4.03
N ILE A 10 0.75 4.92 -5.02
CA ILE A 10 -0.69 5.16 -5.08
C ILE A 10 -1.32 4.05 -5.93
N ILE A 11 -2.28 3.33 -5.36
CA ILE A 11 -2.99 2.23 -6.01
C ILE A 11 -4.49 2.25 -5.64
N SER A 12 -5.31 1.73 -6.54
CA SER A 12 -6.73 1.47 -6.26
C SER A 12 -6.93 0.11 -5.55
N PRO A 13 -8.07 -0.11 -4.86
CA PRO A 13 -8.40 -1.40 -4.27
C PRO A 13 -8.36 -2.55 -5.28
N GLU A 14 -8.80 -2.33 -6.52
CA GLU A 14 -8.82 -3.35 -7.59
C GLU A 14 -7.41 -3.76 -8.00
N GLN A 15 -6.45 -2.84 -8.00
CA GLN A 15 -5.03 -3.14 -8.26
C GLN A 15 -4.42 -3.95 -7.12
N MET A 16 -4.77 -3.64 -5.87
CA MET A 16 -4.30 -4.34 -4.67
C MET A 16 -4.91 -5.75 -4.54
N MET A 17 -6.19 -5.91 -4.88
CA MET A 17 -6.97 -7.15 -4.70
C MET A 17 -6.95 -8.09 -5.92
N LYS A 18 -6.30 -7.70 -7.04
CA LYS A 18 -6.21 -8.51 -8.26
C LYS A 18 -5.71 -9.94 -7.94
N PRO A 19 -6.42 -11.02 -8.38
CA PRO A 19 -6.07 -12.40 -8.01
C PRO A 19 -4.64 -12.83 -8.38
N SER A 20 -4.09 -12.21 -9.43
CA SER A 20 -2.70 -12.34 -9.92
C SER A 20 -1.93 -11.01 -9.84
N GLY A 21 -2.20 -10.19 -8.82
CA GLY A 21 -1.51 -8.93 -8.57
C GLY A 21 -0.32 -9.07 -7.63
N ASP A 22 0.80 -8.43 -7.98
CA ASP A 22 2.07 -8.56 -7.25
C ASP A 22 2.03 -8.04 -5.81
N PHE A 23 1.10 -7.12 -5.49
CA PHE A 23 0.91 -6.57 -4.15
C PHE A 23 0.68 -7.65 -3.08
N LYS A 24 0.02 -8.77 -3.42
CA LYS A 24 -0.20 -9.91 -2.52
C LYS A 24 1.11 -10.64 -2.15
N TYR A 25 2.15 -10.50 -2.96
CA TYR A 25 3.50 -11.04 -2.71
C TYR A 25 4.40 -9.97 -2.08
N LEU A 26 4.36 -8.73 -2.55
CA LEU A 26 5.11 -7.60 -1.97
C LEU A 26 4.75 -7.36 -0.50
N LEU A 27 3.47 -7.37 -0.14
CA LEU A 27 3.00 -7.24 1.25
C LEU A 27 3.31 -8.47 2.13
N LYS A 28 3.95 -9.51 1.57
CA LYS A 28 4.50 -10.65 2.31
C LYS A 28 6.03 -10.68 2.33
N ASP A 29 6.69 -9.85 1.52
CA ASP A 29 8.13 -9.72 1.55
C ASP A 29 8.56 -8.89 2.77
N GLN A 30 9.37 -9.50 3.64
CA GLN A 30 9.74 -8.88 4.90
C GLN A 30 10.63 -7.64 4.70
N LEU A 31 11.44 -7.59 3.64
CA LEU A 31 12.26 -6.42 3.34
C LEU A 31 11.37 -5.26 2.85
N PHE A 32 10.42 -5.53 1.96
CA PHE A 32 9.46 -4.54 1.49
C PHE A 32 8.66 -3.94 2.65
N VAL A 33 8.06 -4.78 3.50
CA VAL A 33 7.25 -4.34 4.65
C VAL A 33 8.08 -3.51 5.65
N LEU A 34 9.34 -3.87 5.91
CA LEU A 34 10.23 -3.09 6.79
C LEU A 34 10.59 -1.69 6.26
N HIS A 35 10.36 -1.40 4.97
CA HIS A 35 10.55 -0.07 4.38
C HIS A 35 9.25 0.74 4.26
N ILE A 36 8.09 0.18 4.63
CA ILE A 36 6.81 0.92 4.66
C ILE A 36 6.80 1.85 5.88
N ILE A 37 6.83 3.16 5.64
CA ILE A 37 6.80 4.19 6.69
C ILE A 37 5.35 4.50 7.13
N SER A 38 4.38 4.42 6.21
CA SER A 38 2.97 4.66 6.48
C SER A 38 2.09 4.05 5.38
N ILE A 39 0.83 3.80 5.69
CA ILE A 39 -0.24 3.46 4.75
C ILE A 39 -1.37 4.46 4.99
N MET A 40 -1.87 5.09 3.94
CA MET A 40 -2.99 6.02 3.99
C MET A 40 -4.12 5.49 3.11
N ILE A 41 -5.35 5.56 3.61
CA ILE A 41 -6.58 5.23 2.87
C ILE A 41 -7.31 6.55 2.68
N ASP A 42 -7.47 6.98 1.44
CA ASP A 42 -8.07 8.26 1.06
C ASP A 42 -9.58 8.23 1.36
N GLU A 43 -10.33 7.49 0.55
CA GLU A 43 -11.77 7.27 0.75
C GLU A 43 -12.04 6.14 1.74
N ALA A 44 -11.52 6.27 2.96
CA ALA A 44 -11.77 5.34 4.07
C ALA A 44 -13.27 5.22 4.43
N HIS A 45 -14.09 6.19 4.03
CA HIS A 45 -15.54 6.15 4.20
C HIS A 45 -16.25 5.08 3.34
N CYS A 46 -15.58 4.55 2.32
CA CYS A 46 -16.08 3.47 1.46
C CYS A 46 -15.89 2.06 2.07
N LEU A 47 -15.22 1.95 3.23
CA LEU A 47 -15.11 0.69 3.96
C LEU A 47 -16.47 0.31 4.57
N PRO A 48 -16.84 -0.99 4.61
CA PRO A 48 -18.04 -1.43 5.31
C PRO A 48 -17.95 -1.06 6.80
N GLN A 49 -19.09 -0.69 7.37
CA GLN A 49 -19.27 -0.59 8.82
C GLN A 49 -19.79 -1.95 9.30
N ASP A 50 -19.11 -2.54 10.29
CA ASP A 50 -19.46 -3.85 10.89
C ASP A 50 -20.75 -3.80 11.73
#